data_AF-A0A7N4NPY9-F1
#
_entry.id   AF-A0A7N4NPY9-F1
#
_cell.length_a   1.000
_cell.length_b   1.000
_cell.length_c   1.000
_cell.angle_alpha   90.00
_cell.angle_beta   90.00
_cell.angle_gamma   90.00
#
_symmetry.space_group_name_H-M   'P 1'
#
loop_
_entity.id
_entity.type
_entity.pdbx_description
1 polymer ?
#
loop_
_entity_poly.entity_id
_entity_poly.type
_entity_poly.pdbx_seq_one_letter_code
_entity_poly.pdbx_strand_id
1 'polypeptide(L)'
;MDLIGFLKSQFLCHLIICYIFIVSGLIINTIQLFTLVLWPINKQLFRKINCRLAYCISSQLVMLLEWWSGTQCTLYTEPKDYGKYGKENAIVILNHNFEIDFLCGWNFCERFGVLGSSKVLAKKELSYVPVIGWMWYFLEIVFCSRKWEEDRETVIRGLVNLRDYPENFWFLIHCEGTRFTQQKHQISMQVAESKGLPKLKYHLLPRTKGFAVTVKCLRNVVAAVYDSTLNFKNNENPTLLGVLSGKKYHADLYVRRIPLEEVPEDEEECSRWLHKLYQEKDAFQEGYYRTGTYPGTPIVPPRRPWTLLCWLFWALLLLYPLFRLVVNMISSGSSLTLASFALVIFVGKWDS
;
A
#
# COMPACT_ATOMS: atom_id res chain seq x y z
N MET A 1 19.25 -1.75 22.58
CA MET A 1 18.07 -0.93 22.24
C MET A 1 18.31 0.42 22.89
N ASP A 2 18.31 1.51 22.13
CA ASP A 2 18.46 2.86 22.71
C ASP A 2 17.15 3.30 23.40
N LEU A 3 17.21 4.39 24.17
CA LEU A 3 16.05 4.90 24.90
C LEU A 3 14.86 5.18 23.95
N ILE A 4 15.13 5.67 22.74
CA ILE A 4 14.12 5.95 21.73
C ILE A 4 13.46 4.64 21.26
N GLY A 5 14.23 3.61 20.94
CA GLY A 5 13.72 2.30 20.57
C GLY A 5 12.89 1.65 21.68
N PHE A 6 13.32 1.79 22.93
CA PHE A 6 12.54 1.34 24.09
C PHE A 6 11.21 2.09 24.21
N LEU A 7 11.19 3.42 24.05
CA LEU A 7 9.96 4.20 24.09
C LEU A 7 9.00 3.81 22.96
N LYS A 8 9.53 3.59 21.75
CA LYS A 8 8.72 3.20 20.59
C LYS A 8 8.06 1.84 20.74
N SER A 9 8.67 0.92 21.49
CA SER A 9 8.10 -0.41 21.73
C SER A 9 7.05 -0.44 22.84
N GLN A 10 6.82 0.67 23.55
CA GLN A 10 5.86 0.71 24.64
C GLN A 10 4.42 0.61 24.12
N PHE A 11 3.64 -0.24 24.77
CA PHE A 11 2.22 -0.44 24.47
C PHE A 11 1.42 0.86 24.44
N LEU A 12 1.72 1.81 25.34
CA LEU A 12 1.06 3.11 25.38
C LEU A 12 1.30 3.93 24.10
N CYS A 13 2.52 3.91 23.54
CA CYS A 13 2.81 4.58 22.28
C CYS A 13 2.02 3.95 21.13
N HIS A 14 1.95 2.62 21.08
CA HIS A 14 1.14 1.91 20.09
C HIS A 14 -0.34 2.28 20.22
N LEU A 15 -0.87 2.33 21.45
CA LEU A 15 -2.26 2.71 21.71
C LEU A 15 -2.56 4.13 21.22
N ILE A 16 -1.68 5.09 21.49
CA ILE A 16 -1.83 6.48 21.02
C ILE A 16 -1.83 6.56 19.50
N ILE A 17 -0.90 5.88 18.83
CA ILE A 17 -0.82 5.85 17.36
C ILE A 17 -2.10 5.24 16.77
N CYS A 18 -2.54 4.10 17.30
CA CYS A 18 -3.77 3.43 16.87
C CYS A 18 -5.01 4.29 17.12
N TYR A 19 -5.10 4.95 18.28
CA TYR A 19 -6.18 5.88 18.61
C TYR A 19 -6.26 7.02 17.59
N ILE A 20 -5.14 7.69 17.30
CA ILE A 20 -5.08 8.78 16.33
C ILE A 20 -5.54 8.28 14.95
N PHE A 21 -4.99 7.15 14.49
CA PHE A 21 -5.33 6.59 13.17
C PHE A 21 -6.81 6.23 13.05
N ILE A 22 -7.36 5.52 14.04
CA ILE A 22 -8.75 5.06 14.00
C ILE A 22 -9.71 6.25 14.10
N VAL A 23 -9.52 7.14 15.08
CA VAL A 23 -10.47 8.24 15.30
C VAL A 23 -10.43 9.26 14.16
N SER A 24 -9.23 9.67 13.71
CA SER A 24 -9.13 10.54 12.53
C SER A 24 -9.69 9.87 11.28
N GLY A 25 -9.41 8.58 11.07
CA GLY A 25 -9.94 7.80 9.96
C GLY A 25 -11.47 7.77 9.92
N LEU A 26 -12.11 7.55 11.07
CA LEU A 26 -13.57 7.56 11.18
C LEU A 26 -14.17 8.95 10.93
N ILE A 27 -13.53 10.02 11.45
CA ILE A 27 -13.93 11.40 11.14
C ILE A 27 -13.83 11.65 9.63
N ILE A 28 -12.73 11.25 9.01
CA ILE A 28 -12.52 11.44 7.56
C ILE A 28 -13.54 10.64 6.76
N ASN A 29 -13.80 9.37 7.07
CA ASN A 29 -14.83 8.59 6.36
C ASN A 29 -16.22 9.20 6.54
N THR A 30 -16.52 9.79 7.70
CA THR A 30 -17.77 10.52 7.92
C THR A 30 -17.87 11.72 6.97
N ILE A 31 -16.78 12.47 6.80
CA ILE A 31 -16.71 13.56 5.80
C ILE A 31 -16.88 13.00 4.38
N GLN A 32 -16.22 11.88 4.04
CA GLN A 32 -16.37 11.23 2.74
C GLN A 32 -17.82 10.82 2.46
N LEU A 33 -18.55 10.33 3.47
CA LEU A 33 -19.97 10.02 3.35
C LEU A 33 -20.79 11.24 2.92
N PHE A 34 -20.52 12.41 3.52
CA PHE A 34 -21.18 13.65 3.11
C PHE A 34 -20.81 14.09 1.69
N THR A 35 -19.64 13.70 1.16
CA THR A 35 -19.29 14.02 -0.24
C THR A 35 -20.18 13.32 -1.25
N LEU A 36 -20.93 12.26 -0.91
CA LEU A 36 -21.80 11.55 -1.85
C LEU A 36 -22.83 12.45 -2.53
N VAL A 37 -23.25 13.54 -1.88
CA VAL A 37 -24.16 14.54 -2.49
C VAL A 37 -23.54 15.19 -3.72
N LEU A 38 -22.21 15.26 -3.81
CA LEU A 38 -21.48 15.81 -4.94
C LEU A 38 -21.37 14.82 -6.11
N TRP A 39 -21.52 13.52 -5.88
CA TRP A 39 -21.36 12.50 -6.91
C TRP A 39 -22.26 12.74 -8.14
N PRO A 40 -23.59 12.94 -8.00
CA PRO A 40 -24.46 13.20 -9.15
C PRO A 40 -24.32 14.61 -9.73
N ILE A 41 -23.79 15.58 -8.97
CA ILE A 41 -23.69 16.99 -9.39
C ILE A 41 -22.37 17.26 -10.11
N ASN A 42 -21.27 16.81 -9.52
CA ASN A 42 -19.91 17.00 -10.01
C ASN A 42 -19.01 15.84 -9.54
N LYS A 43 -19.09 14.73 -10.28
CA LYS A 43 -18.27 13.52 -10.09
C LYS A 43 -16.77 13.82 -9.98
N GLN A 44 -16.27 14.77 -10.77
CA GLN A 44 -14.85 15.11 -10.80
C GLN A 44 -14.41 15.85 -9.53
N LEU A 45 -15.23 16.77 -9.03
CA LEU A 45 -15.00 17.42 -7.74
C LEU A 45 -15.06 16.41 -6.58
N PHE A 46 -16.05 15.51 -6.58
CA PHE A 46 -16.13 14.40 -5.62
C PHE A 46 -14.81 13.62 -5.57
N ARG A 47 -14.28 13.23 -6.73
CA ARG A 47 -13.04 12.45 -6.84
C ARG A 47 -11.84 13.21 -6.31
N LYS A 48 -11.68 14.48 -6.70
CA LYS A 48 -10.58 15.33 -6.23
C LYS A 48 -10.60 15.49 -4.71
N ILE A 49 -11.78 15.76 -4.13
CA ILE A 49 -11.94 15.86 -2.67
C ILE A 49 -11.58 14.53 -2.00
N ASN A 50 -12.12 13.42 -2.50
CA ASN A 50 -11.86 12.10 -1.93
C ASN A 50 -10.40 11.66 -2.05
N CYS A 51 -9.67 12.09 -3.07
CA CYS A 51 -8.22 11.90 -3.13
C CYS A 51 -7.49 12.62 -2.00
N ARG A 52 -7.90 13.84 -1.63
CA ARG A 52 -7.28 14.58 -0.51
C ARG A 52 -7.70 13.99 0.84
N LEU A 53 -8.94 13.54 0.99
CA LEU A 53 -9.39 12.86 2.21
C LEU A 53 -8.69 11.50 2.40
N ALA A 54 -8.58 10.70 1.34
CA ALA A 54 -7.87 9.43 1.38
C ALA A 54 -6.36 9.61 1.63
N TYR A 55 -5.78 10.70 1.12
CA TYR A 55 -4.41 11.09 1.47
C TYR A 55 -4.26 11.21 2.99
N CYS A 56 -5.14 11.94 3.68
CA CYS A 56 -5.06 12.14 5.13
C CYS A 56 -5.12 10.83 5.96
N ILE A 57 -5.75 9.78 5.43
CA ILE A 57 -5.77 8.45 6.08
C ILE A 57 -4.48 7.70 5.76
N SER A 58 -4.19 7.49 4.47
CA SER A 58 -3.05 6.69 4.01
C SER A 58 -1.69 7.30 4.41
N SER A 59 -1.60 8.63 4.49
CA SER A 59 -0.38 9.34 4.89
C SER A 59 0.04 9.01 6.32
N GLN A 60 -0.88 8.63 7.21
CA GLN A 60 -0.54 8.25 8.59
C GLN A 60 0.20 6.92 8.65
N LEU A 61 -0.15 5.97 7.76
CA LEU A 61 0.58 4.71 7.65
C LEU A 61 1.95 4.93 7.00
N VAL A 62 2.04 5.78 5.97
CA VAL A 62 3.34 6.16 5.40
C VAL A 62 4.21 6.89 6.43
N MET A 63 3.60 7.74 7.28
CA MET A 63 4.29 8.40 8.39
C MET A 63 4.87 7.36 9.36
N LEU A 64 4.06 6.35 9.71
CA LEU A 64 4.47 5.25 10.58
C LEU A 64 5.69 4.49 10.01
N LEU A 65 5.70 4.21 8.70
CA LEU A 65 6.83 3.55 8.05
C LEU A 65 8.10 4.41 8.09
N GLU A 66 8.00 5.66 7.67
CA GLU A 66 9.14 6.49 7.31
C GLU A 66 9.72 7.28 8.48
N TRP A 67 8.84 7.92 9.25
CA TRP A 67 9.23 8.86 10.30
C TRP A 67 9.30 8.15 11.64
N TRP A 68 8.31 7.29 11.93
CA TRP A 68 8.29 6.55 13.18
C TRP A 68 9.29 5.39 13.20
N SER A 69 9.22 4.46 12.24
CA SER A 69 10.15 3.32 12.21
C SER A 69 11.50 3.65 11.58
N GLY A 70 11.58 4.75 10.82
CA GLY A 70 12.81 5.15 10.13
C GLY A 70 13.16 4.29 8.92
N THR A 71 12.22 3.44 8.45
CA THR A 71 12.43 2.57 7.30
C THR A 71 12.86 3.38 6.08
N GLN A 72 13.84 2.84 5.35
CA GLN A 72 14.36 3.45 4.13
C GLN A 72 13.92 2.63 2.93
N CYS A 73 13.38 3.32 1.92
CA CYS A 73 12.99 2.74 0.64
C CYS A 73 13.90 3.29 -0.45
N THR A 74 14.73 2.43 -1.03
CA THR A 74 15.63 2.73 -2.15
C THR A 74 14.95 2.35 -3.46
N LEU A 75 14.99 3.24 -4.45
CA LEU A 75 14.53 2.98 -5.81
C LEU A 75 15.73 2.63 -6.70
N TYR A 76 15.62 1.55 -7.46
CA TYR A 76 16.52 1.20 -8.54
C TYR A 76 15.74 1.28 -9.85
N THR A 77 16.19 2.11 -10.78
CA THR A 77 15.48 2.36 -12.03
C THR A 77 16.41 2.99 -13.06
N GLU A 78 16.00 3.03 -14.32
CA GLU A 78 16.74 3.77 -15.33
C GLU A 78 16.56 5.29 -15.14
N PRO A 79 17.64 6.10 -15.15
CA PRO A 79 17.54 7.55 -14.93
C PRO A 79 16.57 8.27 -15.89
N LYS A 80 16.45 7.78 -17.13
CA LYS A 80 15.55 8.35 -18.15
C LYS A 80 14.06 8.27 -17.78
N ASP A 81 13.67 7.30 -16.95
CA ASP A 81 12.28 7.07 -16.59
C ASP A 81 11.89 7.74 -15.27
N TYR A 82 12.87 8.09 -14.43
CA TYR A 82 12.64 8.74 -13.13
C TYR A 82 11.73 9.98 -13.23
N GLY A 83 11.93 10.80 -14.27
CA GLY A 83 11.16 12.03 -14.49
C GLY A 83 9.68 11.82 -14.84
N LYS A 84 9.27 10.60 -15.19
CA LYS A 84 7.88 10.24 -15.58
C LYS A 84 7.05 9.75 -14.40
N TYR A 85 7.68 9.21 -13.37
CA TYR A 85 6.99 8.71 -12.18
C TYR A 85 6.15 9.82 -11.51
N GLY A 86 4.87 9.52 -11.26
CA GLY A 86 3.89 10.44 -10.68
C GLY A 86 3.24 11.42 -11.67
N LYS A 87 3.76 11.50 -12.91
CA LYS A 87 3.27 12.41 -13.95
C LYS A 87 2.42 11.75 -15.02
N GLU A 88 2.23 10.44 -14.92
CA GLU A 88 1.41 9.65 -15.82
C GLU A 88 0.64 8.58 -15.04
N ASN A 89 -0.48 8.13 -15.61
CA ASN A 89 -1.18 6.94 -15.15
C ASN A 89 -0.39 5.68 -15.52
N ALA A 90 -0.30 4.72 -14.60
CA ALA A 90 0.43 3.48 -14.84
C ALA A 90 -0.23 2.28 -14.18
N ILE A 91 -0.06 1.10 -14.79
CA ILE A 91 -0.35 -0.19 -14.14
C ILE A 91 0.93 -0.64 -13.42
N VAL A 92 0.84 -0.91 -12.13
CA VAL A 92 1.98 -1.39 -11.34
C VAL A 92 1.84 -2.90 -11.12
N ILE A 93 2.85 -3.67 -11.53
CA ILE A 93 2.96 -5.09 -11.21
C ILE A 93 4.02 -5.23 -10.12
N LEU A 94 3.60 -5.66 -8.93
CA LEU A 94 4.48 -5.88 -7.79
C LEU A 94 4.49 -7.37 -7.41
N ASN A 95 5.66 -7.92 -7.06
CA ASN A 95 5.72 -9.22 -6.39
C ASN A 95 5.05 -9.16 -5.02
N HIS A 96 4.49 -10.27 -4.56
CA HIS A 96 3.77 -10.29 -3.29
C HIS A 96 4.42 -11.22 -2.28
N ASN A 97 5.50 -10.78 -1.64
CA ASN A 97 6.30 -11.64 -0.77
C ASN A 97 6.17 -11.26 0.71
N PHE A 98 6.00 -9.98 1.03
CA PHE A 98 6.09 -9.50 2.40
C PHE A 98 4.76 -8.97 2.93
N GLU A 99 4.66 -8.83 4.25
CA GLU A 99 3.45 -8.30 4.87
C GLU A 99 3.22 -6.83 4.52
N ILE A 100 4.31 -6.06 4.47
CA ILE A 100 4.27 -4.61 4.29
C ILE A 100 4.54 -4.17 2.84
N ASP A 101 4.39 -5.05 1.84
CA ASP A 101 4.56 -4.72 0.41
C ASP A 101 3.76 -3.47 0.02
N PHE A 102 2.50 -3.44 0.44
CA PHE A 102 1.58 -2.34 0.17
C PHE A 102 2.05 -1.03 0.81
N LEU A 103 2.67 -1.10 1.99
CA LEU A 103 3.10 0.07 2.74
C LEU A 103 4.35 0.69 2.12
N CYS A 104 5.28 -0.14 1.64
CA CYS A 104 6.40 0.31 0.82
C CYS A 104 5.90 0.89 -0.52
N GLY A 105 4.93 0.24 -1.19
CA GLY A 105 4.30 0.78 -2.39
C GLY A 105 3.67 2.16 -2.17
N TRP A 106 2.97 2.36 -1.06
CA TRP A 106 2.44 3.67 -0.66
C TRP A 106 3.52 4.69 -0.31
N ASN A 107 4.65 4.28 0.26
CA ASN A 107 5.80 5.18 0.43
C ASN A 107 6.28 5.73 -0.92
N PHE A 108 6.40 4.89 -1.94
CA PHE A 108 6.74 5.36 -3.28
C PHE A 108 5.64 6.25 -3.88
N CYS A 109 4.37 5.90 -3.70
CA CYS A 109 3.26 6.78 -4.13
C CYS A 109 3.33 8.16 -3.46
N GLU A 110 3.70 8.23 -2.18
CA GLU A 110 3.92 9.50 -1.46
C GLU A 110 5.04 10.30 -2.11
N ARG A 111 6.19 9.66 -2.38
CA ARG A 111 7.36 10.30 -2.99
C ARG A 111 7.07 10.94 -4.34
N PHE A 112 6.17 10.34 -5.12
CA PHE A 112 5.81 10.79 -6.45
C PHE A 112 4.45 11.49 -6.52
N GLY A 113 3.81 11.80 -5.39
CA GLY A 113 2.63 12.67 -5.35
C GLY A 113 1.31 12.00 -5.73
N VAL A 114 1.24 10.67 -5.78
CA VAL A 114 0.05 9.90 -6.20
C VAL A 114 -0.56 9.06 -5.07
N LEU A 115 -0.15 9.25 -3.81
CA LEU A 115 -0.66 8.47 -2.67
C LEU A 115 -2.20 8.49 -2.58
N GLY A 116 -2.80 9.69 -2.59
CA GLY A 116 -4.25 9.86 -2.47
C GLY A 116 -5.07 9.40 -3.68
N SER A 117 -4.42 9.19 -4.83
CA SER A 117 -5.03 8.68 -6.06
C SER A 117 -4.63 7.24 -6.37
N SER A 118 -3.75 6.62 -5.57
CA SER A 118 -3.31 5.24 -5.78
C SER A 118 -4.48 4.26 -5.79
N LYS A 119 -4.42 3.29 -6.70
CA LYS A 119 -5.45 2.28 -6.93
C LYS A 119 -4.86 0.89 -6.76
N VAL A 120 -5.71 -0.08 -6.48
CA VAL A 120 -5.34 -1.49 -6.38
C VAL A 120 -6.50 -2.38 -6.79
N LEU A 121 -6.21 -3.53 -7.40
CA LEU A 121 -7.18 -4.62 -7.49
C LEU A 121 -7.21 -5.36 -6.15
N ALA A 122 -8.21 -5.04 -5.31
CA ALA A 122 -8.30 -5.49 -3.92
C ALA A 122 -9.20 -6.71 -3.74
N LYS A 123 -8.91 -7.49 -2.69
CA LYS A 123 -9.80 -8.58 -2.24
C LYS A 123 -11.09 -7.99 -1.67
N LYS A 124 -12.27 -8.51 -2.05
CA LYS A 124 -13.58 -7.98 -1.65
C LYS A 124 -13.73 -7.83 -0.14
N GLU A 125 -13.19 -8.74 0.64
CA GLU A 125 -13.26 -8.71 2.11
C GLU A 125 -12.58 -7.48 2.71
N LEU A 126 -11.60 -6.88 2.00
CA LEU A 126 -10.95 -5.65 2.44
C LEU A 126 -11.89 -4.44 2.39
N SER A 127 -12.98 -4.49 1.61
CA SER A 127 -13.99 -3.43 1.59
C SER A 127 -14.73 -3.28 2.92
N TYR A 128 -14.79 -4.35 3.73
CA TYR A 128 -15.46 -4.34 5.03
C TYR A 128 -14.57 -3.87 6.17
N VAL A 129 -13.26 -3.70 5.92
CA VAL A 129 -12.32 -3.23 6.94
C VAL A 129 -12.61 -1.76 7.23
N PRO A 130 -12.94 -1.37 8.48
CA PRO A 130 -13.18 0.03 8.83
C PRO A 130 -11.98 0.91 8.51
N VAL A 131 -12.21 2.20 8.29
CA VAL A 131 -11.18 3.18 7.89
C VAL A 131 -10.66 2.96 6.47
N ILE A 132 -9.89 1.88 6.24
CA ILE A 132 -9.19 1.63 4.97
C ILE A 132 -10.15 1.14 3.88
N GLY A 133 -11.00 0.16 4.18
CA GLY A 133 -11.96 -0.38 3.21
C GLY A 133 -12.97 0.68 2.76
N TRP A 134 -13.43 1.50 3.70
CA TRP A 134 -14.34 2.61 3.42
C TRP A 134 -13.66 3.72 2.64
N MET A 135 -12.41 4.08 2.99
CA MET A 135 -11.59 5.00 2.17
C MET A 135 -11.49 4.51 0.73
N TRP A 136 -11.22 3.22 0.53
CA TRP A 136 -11.11 2.60 -0.78
C TRP A 136 -12.43 2.61 -1.57
N TYR A 137 -13.57 2.45 -0.89
CA TYR A 137 -14.88 2.59 -1.53
C TYR A 137 -15.05 3.98 -2.16
N PHE A 138 -14.75 5.06 -1.42
CA PHE A 138 -14.85 6.43 -1.94
C PHE A 138 -13.78 6.78 -2.98
N LEU A 139 -12.69 6.02 -3.03
CA LEU A 139 -11.71 6.09 -4.11
C LEU A 139 -12.07 5.24 -5.33
N GLU A 140 -13.22 4.57 -5.34
CA GLU A 140 -13.65 3.71 -6.45
C GLU A 140 -12.63 2.60 -6.76
N ILE A 141 -12.02 2.05 -5.69
CA ILE A 141 -11.13 0.89 -5.78
C ILE A 141 -11.89 -0.32 -6.33
N VAL A 142 -11.21 -1.10 -7.18
CA VAL A 142 -11.80 -2.30 -7.79
C VAL A 142 -11.64 -3.47 -6.81
N PHE A 143 -12.77 -4.01 -6.35
CA PHE A 143 -12.82 -5.17 -5.45
C PHE A 143 -13.21 -6.44 -6.20
N CYS A 144 -12.60 -7.59 -5.86
CA CYS A 144 -12.89 -8.89 -6.47
C CYS A 144 -12.93 -10.04 -5.44
N SER A 145 -13.80 -11.03 -5.65
CA SER A 145 -13.89 -12.29 -4.88
C SER A 145 -12.82 -13.32 -5.28
N ARG A 146 -12.03 -13.02 -6.33
CA ARG A 146 -11.03 -13.89 -6.97
C ARG A 146 -11.66 -15.08 -7.70
N LYS A 147 -12.91 -14.93 -8.14
CA LYS A 147 -13.62 -15.89 -8.96
C LYS A 147 -14.09 -15.17 -10.23
N TRP A 148 -13.42 -15.50 -11.33
CA TRP A 148 -13.57 -14.75 -12.58
C TRP A 148 -15.02 -14.60 -13.05
N GLU A 149 -15.80 -15.69 -13.01
CA GLU A 149 -17.20 -15.69 -13.44
C GLU A 149 -18.09 -14.77 -12.59
N GLU A 150 -17.78 -14.59 -11.30
CA GLU A 150 -18.51 -13.67 -10.41
C GLU A 150 -18.04 -12.21 -10.58
N ASP A 151 -16.74 -12.03 -10.83
CA ASP A 151 -16.07 -10.73 -10.75
C ASP A 151 -16.05 -9.95 -12.07
N ARG A 152 -16.13 -10.64 -13.22
CA ARG A 152 -15.82 -10.09 -14.55
C ARG A 152 -16.49 -8.74 -14.81
N GLU A 153 -17.80 -8.66 -14.65
CA GLU A 153 -18.55 -7.42 -14.92
C GLU A 153 -18.18 -6.29 -13.97
N THR A 154 -18.06 -6.60 -12.67
CA THR A 154 -17.73 -5.60 -11.63
C THR A 154 -16.32 -5.06 -11.84
N VAL A 155 -15.36 -5.92 -12.16
CA VAL A 155 -13.97 -5.53 -12.43
C VAL A 155 -13.88 -4.67 -13.68
N ILE A 156 -14.52 -5.09 -14.79
CA ILE A 156 -14.54 -4.30 -16.03
C ILE A 156 -15.17 -2.93 -15.79
N ARG A 157 -16.33 -2.88 -15.14
CA ARG A 157 -17.03 -1.62 -14.83
C ARG A 157 -16.16 -0.70 -13.97
N GLY A 158 -15.53 -1.24 -12.94
CA GLY A 158 -14.61 -0.50 -12.07
C GLY A 158 -13.44 0.11 -12.85
N LEU A 159 -12.77 -0.70 -13.68
CA LEU A 159 -11.64 -0.26 -14.49
C LEU A 159 -12.04 0.79 -15.54
N VAL A 160 -13.15 0.59 -16.25
CA VAL A 160 -13.65 1.56 -17.25
C VAL A 160 -14.02 2.88 -16.57
N ASN A 161 -14.57 2.82 -15.36
CA ASN A 161 -14.91 4.01 -14.59
C ASN A 161 -13.67 4.79 -14.08
N LEU A 162 -12.46 4.21 -14.11
CA LEU A 162 -11.22 4.94 -13.83
C LEU A 162 -10.68 5.71 -15.04
N ARG A 163 -11.26 5.52 -16.24
CA ARG A 163 -10.74 6.15 -17.47
C ARG A 163 -10.83 7.68 -17.47
N ASP A 164 -11.81 8.23 -16.77
CA ASP A 164 -12.06 9.66 -16.61
C ASP A 164 -11.64 10.17 -15.22
N TYR A 165 -10.72 9.49 -14.54
CA TYR A 165 -10.25 9.92 -13.21
C TYR A 165 -9.40 11.20 -13.32
N PRO A 166 -9.62 12.22 -12.47
CA PRO A 166 -9.06 13.57 -12.69
C PRO A 166 -7.61 13.74 -12.20
N GLU A 167 -7.04 12.74 -11.55
CA GLU A 167 -5.69 12.78 -10.99
C GLU A 167 -4.89 11.61 -11.59
N ASN A 168 -3.59 11.79 -11.78
CA ASN A 168 -2.71 10.68 -12.13
C ASN A 168 -2.79 9.59 -11.06
N PHE A 169 -2.94 8.34 -11.47
CA PHE A 169 -3.05 7.21 -10.57
C PHE A 169 -2.13 6.06 -10.97
N TRP A 170 -1.69 5.32 -9.97
CA TRP A 170 -0.99 4.06 -10.16
C TRP A 170 -1.92 2.92 -9.75
N PHE A 171 -2.22 2.03 -10.69
CA PHE A 171 -3.11 0.88 -10.48
C PHE A 171 -2.30 -0.37 -10.18
N LEU A 172 -2.23 -0.75 -8.92
CA LEU A 172 -1.51 -1.92 -8.45
C LEU A 172 -2.29 -3.22 -8.71
N ILE A 173 -1.61 -4.19 -9.33
CA ILE A 173 -2.07 -5.56 -9.44
C ILE A 173 -0.94 -6.52 -9.07
N HIS A 174 -1.22 -7.41 -8.12
CA HIS A 174 -0.33 -8.53 -7.80
C HIS A 174 -0.74 -9.72 -8.66
N CYS A 175 -0.07 -9.93 -9.80
CA CYS A 175 -0.45 -11.01 -10.73
C CYS A 175 -0.26 -12.41 -10.12
N GLU A 176 0.55 -12.57 -9.08
CA GLU A 176 0.65 -13.83 -8.30
C GLU A 176 -0.69 -14.19 -7.61
N GLY A 177 -1.54 -13.19 -7.34
CA GLY A 177 -2.88 -13.35 -6.77
C GLY A 177 -2.92 -13.71 -5.28
N THR A 178 -1.78 -13.96 -4.65
CA THR A 178 -1.66 -14.30 -3.23
C THR A 178 -0.23 -14.07 -2.76
N ARG A 179 -0.04 -13.88 -1.45
CA ARG A 179 1.31 -13.75 -0.89
C ARG A 179 2.09 -15.07 -1.03
N PHE A 180 3.34 -14.97 -1.46
CA PHE A 180 4.29 -16.06 -1.56
C PHE A 180 4.43 -16.79 -0.21
N THR A 181 4.35 -18.11 -0.26
CA THR A 181 4.77 -19.01 0.82
C THR A 181 5.38 -20.24 0.16
N GLN A 182 6.27 -20.94 0.87
CA GLN A 182 6.92 -22.13 0.31
C GLN A 182 5.92 -23.19 -0.17
N GLN A 183 4.84 -23.40 0.59
CA GLN A 183 3.77 -24.32 0.23
C GLN A 183 3.06 -23.90 -1.07
N LYS A 184 2.70 -22.63 -1.21
CA LYS A 184 2.04 -22.12 -2.42
C LYS A 184 2.98 -22.15 -3.63
N HIS A 185 4.28 -21.92 -3.41
CA HIS A 185 5.29 -22.01 -4.44
C HIS A 185 5.41 -23.43 -4.99
N GLN A 186 5.49 -24.45 -4.12
CA GLN A 186 5.49 -25.86 -4.54
C GLN A 186 4.27 -26.20 -5.40
N ILE A 187 3.07 -25.80 -4.96
CA ILE A 187 1.83 -26.00 -5.73
C ILE A 187 1.91 -25.27 -7.07
N SER A 188 2.36 -24.02 -7.07
CA SER A 188 2.52 -23.23 -8.30
C SER A 188 3.50 -23.87 -9.29
N MET A 189 4.56 -24.52 -8.80
CA MET A 189 5.56 -25.19 -9.66
C MET A 189 5.04 -26.50 -10.23
N GLN A 190 4.21 -27.24 -9.50
CA GLN A 190 3.49 -28.40 -10.05
C GLN A 190 2.54 -27.98 -11.18
N VAL A 191 1.86 -26.84 -11.02
CA VAL A 191 1.01 -26.26 -12.08
C VAL A 191 1.84 -25.79 -13.27
N ALA A 192 3.06 -25.27 -13.06
CA ALA A 192 3.96 -24.91 -14.14
C ALA A 192 4.30 -26.14 -14.99
N GLU A 193 4.72 -27.21 -14.33
CA GLU A 193 5.08 -28.48 -14.98
C GLU A 193 3.92 -29.09 -15.76
N SER A 194 2.72 -29.16 -15.17
CA SER A 194 1.54 -29.73 -15.85
C SER A 194 1.08 -28.92 -17.07
N LYS A 195 1.41 -27.63 -17.12
CA LYS A 195 1.10 -26.74 -18.24
C LYS A 195 2.27 -26.57 -19.23
N GLY A 196 3.40 -27.25 -19.01
CA GLY A 196 4.61 -27.07 -19.81
C GLY A 196 5.22 -25.66 -19.72
N LEU A 197 4.95 -24.93 -18.63
CA LEU A 197 5.50 -23.60 -18.37
C LEU A 197 6.83 -23.71 -17.60
N PRO A 198 7.78 -22.79 -17.84
CA PRO A 198 9.01 -22.71 -17.05
C PRO A 198 8.73 -22.57 -15.55
N LYS A 199 9.51 -23.30 -14.73
CA LYS A 199 9.48 -23.16 -13.27
C LYS A 199 10.19 -21.87 -12.85
N LEU A 200 9.59 -21.13 -11.91
CA LEU A 200 10.14 -19.91 -11.30
C LEU A 200 10.67 -20.24 -9.90
N LYS A 201 11.77 -19.62 -9.48
CA LYS A 201 12.41 -19.91 -8.19
C LYS A 201 11.92 -19.02 -7.05
N TYR A 202 11.58 -17.77 -7.33
CA TYR A 202 11.29 -16.73 -6.34
C TYR A 202 9.88 -16.12 -6.45
N HIS A 203 9.14 -16.47 -7.50
CA HIS A 203 7.77 -16.01 -7.72
C HIS A 203 6.79 -17.17 -7.91
N LEU A 204 5.51 -16.90 -7.62
CA LEU A 204 4.42 -17.75 -8.10
C LEU A 204 4.17 -17.49 -9.59
N LEU A 205 3.55 -18.45 -10.28
CA LEU A 205 3.08 -18.24 -11.64
C LEU A 205 2.04 -17.11 -11.67
N PRO A 206 2.15 -16.17 -12.62
CA PRO A 206 1.18 -15.09 -12.73
C PRO A 206 -0.18 -15.61 -13.22
N ARG A 207 -1.25 -15.04 -12.66
CA ARG A 207 -2.62 -15.15 -13.15
C ARG A 207 -2.85 -14.07 -14.21
N THR A 208 -3.00 -14.50 -15.46
CA THR A 208 -2.92 -13.59 -16.59
C THR A 208 -4.22 -12.85 -16.92
N LYS A 209 -5.39 -13.49 -16.71
CA LYS A 209 -6.72 -12.92 -17.04
C LYS A 209 -6.95 -11.52 -16.45
N GLY A 210 -6.69 -11.35 -15.15
CA GLY A 210 -6.91 -10.07 -14.47
C GLY A 210 -6.02 -8.95 -15.02
N PHE A 211 -4.78 -9.27 -15.37
CA PHE A 211 -3.86 -8.33 -16.00
C PHE A 211 -4.29 -7.97 -17.42
N ALA A 212 -4.61 -8.96 -18.26
CA ALA A 212 -5.07 -8.73 -19.64
C ALA A 212 -6.30 -7.82 -19.68
N VAL A 213 -7.27 -8.05 -18.78
CA VAL A 213 -8.47 -7.21 -18.68
C VAL A 213 -8.15 -5.81 -18.16
N THR A 214 -7.21 -5.67 -17.22
CA THR A 214 -6.73 -4.37 -16.74
C THR A 214 -6.10 -3.57 -17.88
N VAL A 215 -5.18 -4.18 -18.62
CA VAL A 215 -4.54 -3.58 -19.80
C VAL A 215 -5.58 -3.16 -20.83
N LYS A 216 -6.51 -4.05 -21.19
CA LYS A 216 -7.58 -3.76 -22.15
C LYS A 216 -8.47 -2.59 -21.73
N CYS A 217 -8.91 -2.55 -20.47
CA CYS A 217 -9.81 -1.50 -19.99
C CYS A 217 -9.12 -0.14 -19.85
N LEU A 218 -7.85 -0.12 -19.44
CA LEU A 218 -7.09 1.10 -19.17
C LEU A 218 -6.23 1.57 -20.35
N ARG A 219 -6.22 0.83 -21.47
CA ARG A 219 -5.53 1.23 -22.70
C ARG A 219 -6.03 2.61 -23.16
N ASN A 220 -5.09 3.42 -23.62
CA ASN A 220 -5.25 4.84 -23.98
C ASN A 220 -5.47 5.79 -22.78
N VAL A 221 -5.43 5.30 -21.54
CA VAL A 221 -5.47 6.12 -20.31
C VAL A 221 -4.18 6.00 -19.52
N VAL A 222 -3.64 4.78 -19.42
CA VAL A 222 -2.33 4.51 -18.81
C VAL A 222 -1.24 4.58 -19.88
N ALA A 223 -0.09 5.18 -19.53
CA ALA A 223 1.03 5.36 -20.44
C ALA A 223 2.04 4.19 -20.38
N ALA A 224 2.06 3.45 -19.27
CA ALA A 224 3.05 2.41 -19.04
C ALA A 224 2.60 1.35 -18.04
N VAL A 225 3.29 0.21 -18.10
CA VAL A 225 3.37 -0.77 -17.02
C VAL A 225 4.66 -0.51 -16.23
N TYR A 226 4.54 -0.34 -14.93
CA TYR A 226 5.67 -0.31 -13.99
C TYR A 226 5.89 -1.71 -13.42
N ASP A 227 6.81 -2.41 -14.05
CA ASP A 227 7.27 -3.72 -13.64
C ASP A 227 8.17 -3.58 -12.40
N SER A 228 7.61 -3.87 -11.23
CA SER A 228 8.23 -3.55 -9.94
C SER A 228 8.56 -4.81 -9.13
N THR A 229 9.74 -4.86 -8.52
CA THR A 229 10.15 -5.96 -7.64
C THR A 229 10.73 -5.40 -6.35
N LEU A 230 10.10 -5.72 -5.24
CA LEU A 230 10.45 -5.31 -3.88
C LEU A 230 11.21 -6.44 -3.18
N ASN A 231 12.30 -6.06 -2.50
CA ASN A 231 13.00 -6.92 -1.57
C ASN A 231 13.49 -6.14 -0.35
N PHE A 232 13.87 -6.86 0.69
CA PHE A 232 14.44 -6.30 1.90
C PHE A 232 15.88 -6.77 2.06
N LYS A 233 16.78 -5.85 2.45
CA LYS A 233 18.18 -6.19 2.67
C LYS A 233 18.31 -7.22 3.79
N ASN A 234 19.40 -7.98 3.76
CA ASN A 234 19.73 -9.00 4.76
C ASN A 234 18.65 -10.09 4.93
N ASN A 235 17.82 -10.32 3.91
CA ASN A 235 16.71 -11.28 3.94
C ASN A 235 15.74 -11.05 5.12
N GLU A 236 15.59 -9.80 5.55
CA GLU A 236 14.62 -9.47 6.59
C GLU A 236 13.19 -9.76 6.11
N ASN A 237 12.36 -10.29 7.03
CA ASN A 237 10.93 -10.43 6.80
C ASN A 237 10.18 -9.37 7.62
N PRO A 238 9.82 -8.23 7.02
CA PRO A 238 9.21 -7.13 7.74
C PRO A 238 7.74 -7.37 8.06
N THR A 239 7.33 -6.88 9.22
CA THR A 239 5.95 -6.98 9.72
C THR A 239 5.42 -5.60 10.10
N LEU A 240 4.10 -5.41 10.06
CA LEU A 240 3.50 -4.15 10.47
C LEU A 240 3.76 -3.87 11.97
N LEU A 241 3.76 -4.91 12.79
CA LEU A 241 4.12 -4.81 14.21
C LEU A 241 5.57 -4.35 14.39
N GLY A 242 6.51 -4.85 13.58
CA GLY A 242 7.89 -4.39 13.62
C GLY A 242 7.99 -2.89 13.33
N VAL A 243 7.28 -2.40 12.31
CA VAL A 243 7.20 -0.97 11.99
C VAL A 243 6.59 -0.18 13.15
N LEU A 244 5.49 -0.67 13.74
CA LEU A 244 4.82 -0.04 14.89
C LEU A 244 5.72 0.03 16.13
N SER A 245 6.55 -0.99 16.38
CA SER A 245 7.56 -1.01 17.44
C SER A 245 8.81 -0.19 17.11
N GLY A 246 8.82 0.53 15.99
CA GLY A 246 9.94 1.38 15.57
C GLY A 246 11.10 0.63 14.92
N LYS A 247 10.94 -0.63 14.53
CA LYS A 247 11.97 -1.37 13.80
C LYS A 247 12.18 -0.74 12.42
N LYS A 248 13.44 -0.37 12.16
CA LYS A 248 13.88 0.12 10.87
C LYS A 248 14.13 -1.05 9.92
N TYR A 249 13.56 -0.97 8.73
CA TYR A 249 13.87 -1.87 7.62
C TYR A 249 14.57 -1.13 6.48
N HIS A 250 15.17 -1.88 5.55
CA HIS A 250 15.75 -1.35 4.32
C HIS A 250 15.12 -2.06 3.13
N ALA A 251 14.15 -1.39 2.52
CA ALA A 251 13.44 -1.86 1.35
C ALA A 251 14.16 -1.37 0.09
N ASP A 252 14.44 -2.28 -0.84
CA ASP A 252 14.95 -1.98 -2.15
C ASP A 252 13.88 -2.34 -3.18
N LEU A 253 13.44 -1.35 -3.96
CA LEU A 253 12.45 -1.51 -5.02
C LEU A 253 13.12 -1.28 -6.36
N TYR A 254 13.12 -2.30 -7.21
CA TYR A 254 13.44 -2.15 -8.62
C TYR A 254 12.19 -1.81 -9.41
N VAL A 255 12.25 -0.82 -10.30
CA VAL A 255 11.16 -0.45 -11.20
C VAL A 255 11.68 -0.31 -12.62
N ARG A 256 11.15 -1.14 -13.51
CA ARG A 256 11.30 -1.02 -14.96
C ARG A 256 10.02 -0.45 -15.56
N ARG A 257 10.15 0.65 -16.30
CA ARG A 257 9.03 1.23 -17.05
C ARG A 257 8.94 0.61 -18.44
N ILE A 258 7.79 0.03 -18.75
CA ILE A 258 7.49 -0.55 -20.06
C ILE A 258 6.35 0.27 -20.68
N PRO A 259 6.57 0.99 -21.81
CA PRO A 259 5.50 1.68 -22.53
C PRO A 259 4.32 0.74 -22.81
N LEU A 260 3.09 1.23 -22.68
CA LEU A 260 1.92 0.37 -22.84
C LEU A 260 1.80 -0.16 -24.29
N GLU A 261 2.36 0.55 -25.25
CA GLU A 261 2.43 0.18 -26.66
C GLU A 261 3.22 -1.13 -26.88
N GLU A 262 4.13 -1.47 -25.97
CA GLU A 262 4.90 -2.73 -26.01
C GLU A 262 4.15 -3.91 -25.38
N VAL A 263 2.99 -3.66 -24.75
CA VAL A 263 2.16 -4.70 -24.13
C VAL A 263 1.11 -5.17 -25.13
N PRO A 264 1.04 -6.48 -25.46
CA PRO A 264 0.08 -6.99 -26.43
C PRO A 264 -1.38 -6.75 -26.04
N GLU A 265 -2.24 -6.63 -27.06
CA GLU A 265 -3.69 -6.46 -26.90
C GLU A 265 -4.45 -7.78 -26.86
N ASP A 266 -4.00 -8.75 -27.66
CA ASP A 266 -4.59 -10.08 -27.69
C ASP A 266 -4.39 -10.79 -26.34
N GLU A 267 -5.42 -11.52 -25.89
CA GLU A 267 -5.42 -12.13 -24.56
C GLU A 267 -4.33 -13.21 -24.41
N GLU A 268 -4.11 -14.02 -25.45
CA GLU A 268 -3.11 -15.08 -25.43
C GLU A 268 -1.69 -14.52 -25.52
N GLU A 269 -1.47 -13.51 -26.37
CA GLU A 269 -0.20 -12.78 -26.45
C GLU A 269 0.12 -12.07 -25.14
N CYS A 270 -0.86 -11.39 -24.53
CA CYS A 270 -0.70 -10.72 -23.24
C CYS A 270 -0.37 -11.72 -22.13
N SER A 271 -0.99 -12.91 -22.17
CA SER A 271 -0.70 -14.02 -21.26
C SER A 271 0.75 -14.51 -21.41
N ARG A 272 1.21 -14.75 -22.65
CA ARG A 272 2.60 -15.15 -22.94
C ARG A 272 3.59 -14.06 -22.52
N TRP A 273 3.28 -12.81 -22.80
CA TRP A 273 4.07 -11.65 -22.40
C TRP A 273 4.24 -11.58 -20.88
N LEU A 274 3.16 -11.76 -20.11
CA LEU A 274 3.22 -11.71 -18.65
C LEU A 274 3.99 -12.89 -18.06
N HIS A 275 3.87 -14.09 -18.64
CA HIS A 275 4.71 -15.23 -18.26
C HIS A 275 6.19 -14.97 -18.52
N LYS A 276 6.54 -14.33 -19.65
CA LYS A 276 7.93 -13.94 -19.94
C LYS A 276 8.42 -12.86 -18.97
N LEU A 277 7.60 -11.85 -18.68
CA LEU A 277 7.90 -10.80 -17.70
C LEU A 277 8.26 -11.41 -16.33
N TYR A 278 7.50 -12.40 -15.88
CA TYR A 278 7.77 -13.08 -14.60
C TYR A 278 9.04 -13.94 -14.60
N GLN A 279 9.44 -14.50 -15.75
CA GLN A 279 10.75 -15.16 -15.88
C GLN A 279 11.91 -14.16 -15.74
N GLU A 280 11.76 -12.98 -16.37
CA GLU A 280 12.75 -11.90 -16.25
C GLU A 280 12.82 -11.37 -14.81
N LYS A 281 11.66 -11.16 -14.15
CA LYS A 281 11.59 -10.81 -12.73
C LYS A 281 12.31 -11.82 -11.84
N ASP A 282 12.11 -13.11 -12.10
CA ASP A 282 12.74 -14.20 -11.33
C ASP A 282 14.27 -14.17 -11.47
N ALA A 283 14.78 -13.88 -12.67
CA ALA A 283 16.21 -13.71 -12.90
C ALA A 283 16.79 -12.46 -12.18
N PHE A 284 16.06 -11.33 -12.16
CA PHE A 284 16.46 -10.16 -11.37
C PHE A 284 16.49 -10.48 -9.87
N GLN A 285 15.53 -11.27 -9.39
CA GLN A 285 15.46 -11.68 -8.00
C GLN A 285 16.63 -12.60 -7.62
N GLU A 286 17.00 -13.55 -8.48
CA GLU A 286 18.23 -14.36 -8.33
C GLU A 286 19.47 -13.46 -8.23
N GLY A 287 19.61 -12.48 -9.14
CA GLY A 287 20.73 -11.54 -9.14
C GLY A 287 20.82 -10.73 -7.84
N TYR A 288 19.68 -10.26 -7.32
CA TYR A 288 19.62 -9.56 -6.04
C TYR A 288 20.05 -10.46 -4.88
N TYR A 289 19.61 -11.72 -4.81
CA TYR A 289 20.03 -12.63 -3.73
C TYR A 289 21.52 -12.95 -3.76
N ARG A 290 22.16 -12.91 -4.93
CA ARG A 290 23.60 -13.11 -5.08
C ARG A 290 24.44 -11.87 -4.72
N THR A 291 23.96 -10.69 -5.08
CA THR A 291 24.77 -9.44 -5.03
C THR A 291 24.34 -8.47 -3.93
N GLY A 292 23.12 -8.63 -3.38
CA GLY A 292 22.53 -7.73 -2.39
C GLY A 292 22.02 -6.40 -2.97
N THR A 293 21.98 -6.25 -4.29
CA THR A 293 21.53 -5.02 -4.97
C THR A 293 20.82 -5.34 -6.28
N TYR A 294 19.89 -4.48 -6.69
CA TYR A 294 19.32 -4.52 -8.04
C TYR A 294 20.24 -3.80 -9.03
N PRO A 295 20.08 -4.06 -10.35
CA PRO A 295 20.76 -3.29 -11.38
C PRO A 295 20.25 -1.84 -11.41
N GLY A 296 21.14 -0.91 -11.78
CA GLY A 296 20.85 0.52 -11.87
C GLY A 296 21.38 1.32 -10.67
N THR A 297 21.27 2.64 -10.76
CA THR A 297 21.74 3.54 -9.71
C THR A 297 20.73 3.59 -8.57
N PRO A 298 21.13 3.35 -7.31
CA PRO A 298 20.25 3.49 -6.17
C PRO A 298 19.90 4.97 -5.97
N ILE A 299 18.61 5.26 -5.93
CA ILE A 299 18.06 6.60 -5.68
C ILE A 299 17.19 6.51 -4.43
N VAL A 300 17.36 7.42 -3.48
CA VAL A 300 16.40 7.58 -2.39
C VAL A 300 15.58 8.83 -2.70
N PRO A 301 14.34 8.70 -3.23
CA PRO A 301 13.51 9.86 -3.52
C PRO A 301 13.31 10.70 -2.24
N PRO A 302 13.32 12.03 -2.35
CA PRO A 302 13.32 12.91 -1.19
C PRO A 302 12.05 12.77 -0.35
N ARG A 303 12.22 12.80 0.98
CA ARG A 303 11.09 12.77 1.91
C ARG A 303 10.24 14.01 1.77
N ARG A 304 8.91 13.82 1.74
CA ARG A 304 7.95 14.93 1.74
C ARG A 304 7.44 15.11 3.18
N PRO A 305 7.39 16.35 3.70
CA PRO A 305 7.02 16.59 5.10
C PRO A 305 5.52 16.37 5.38
N TRP A 306 4.70 16.27 4.34
CA TRP A 306 3.24 16.29 4.43
C TRP A 306 2.65 15.14 5.26
N THR A 307 3.25 13.95 5.22
CA THR A 307 2.79 12.80 6.02
C THR A 307 2.96 13.05 7.51
N LEU A 308 4.10 13.62 7.90
CA LEU A 308 4.38 14.04 9.28
C LEU A 308 3.49 15.20 9.72
N LEU A 309 3.35 16.24 8.90
CA LEU A 309 2.50 17.40 9.22
C LEU A 309 1.03 17.00 9.38
N CYS A 310 0.51 16.13 8.51
CA CYS A 310 -0.84 15.61 8.61
C CYS A 310 -1.04 14.82 9.91
N TRP A 311 -0.07 13.98 10.29
CA TRP A 311 -0.15 13.23 11.55
C TRP A 311 -0.08 14.16 12.77
N LEU A 312 0.83 15.15 12.77
CA LEU A 312 0.93 16.13 13.86
C LEU A 312 -0.36 16.94 14.02
N PHE A 313 -0.99 17.33 12.91
CA PHE A 313 -2.30 17.98 12.95
C PHE A 313 -3.35 17.14 13.68
N TRP A 314 -3.51 15.87 13.30
CA TRP A 314 -4.47 14.97 13.95
C TRP A 314 -4.08 14.64 15.40
N ALA A 315 -2.79 14.45 15.68
CA ALA A 315 -2.30 14.22 17.03
C ALA A 315 -2.63 15.40 17.95
N LEU A 316 -2.37 16.64 17.51
CA LEU A 316 -2.70 17.84 18.28
C LEU A 316 -4.22 17.98 18.49
N LEU A 317 -5.00 17.80 17.42
CA LEU A 317 -6.45 17.93 17.47
C LEU A 317 -7.11 16.92 18.42
N LEU A 318 -6.63 15.67 18.41
CA LEU A 318 -7.25 14.57 19.17
C LEU A 318 -6.67 14.41 20.59
N LEU A 319 -5.38 14.67 20.78
CA LEU A 319 -4.75 14.52 22.09
C LEU A 319 -4.97 15.73 23.00
N TYR A 320 -5.20 16.93 22.46
CA TYR A 320 -5.42 18.12 23.30
C TYR A 320 -6.65 18.00 24.21
N PRO A 321 -7.85 17.60 23.72
CA PRO A 321 -9.00 17.39 24.59
C PRO A 321 -8.79 16.28 25.61
N LEU A 322 -8.13 15.18 25.23
CA LEU A 322 -7.78 14.09 26.15
C LEU A 322 -6.84 14.59 27.25
N PHE A 323 -5.83 15.37 26.90
CA PHE A 323 -4.92 15.96 27.86
C PHE A 323 -5.65 16.89 28.83
N ARG A 324 -6.53 17.77 28.32
CA ARG A 324 -7.38 18.64 29.16
C ARG A 324 -8.28 17.85 30.09
N LEU A 325 -8.87 16.75 29.60
CA LEU A 325 -9.68 15.84 30.41
C LEU A 325 -8.84 15.26 31.56
N VAL A 326 -7.66 14.73 31.28
CA VAL A 326 -6.76 14.18 32.30
C VAL A 326 -6.33 15.22 33.34
N VAL A 327 -5.96 16.43 32.90
CA VAL A 327 -5.59 17.53 33.82
C VAL A 327 -6.75 17.94 34.71
N ASN A 328 -7.94 18.08 34.14
CA ASN A 328 -9.15 18.42 34.90
C ASN A 328 -9.50 17.30 35.90
N MET A 329 -9.37 16.03 35.50
CA MET A 329 -9.60 14.88 36.37
C MET A 329 -8.65 14.89 37.57
N ILE A 330 -7.35 15.08 37.35
CA ILE A 330 -6.35 15.15 38.42
C ILE A 330 -6.65 16.35 39.34
N SER A 331 -6.97 17.51 38.76
CA SER A 331 -7.24 18.74 39.51
C SER A 331 -8.55 18.67 40.32
N SER A 332 -9.51 17.86 39.89
CA SER A 332 -10.80 17.65 40.59
C SER A 332 -10.72 16.72 41.80
N GLY A 333 -9.60 16.02 42.02
CA GLY A 333 -9.39 15.17 43.20
C GLY A 333 -10.29 13.93 43.29
N SER A 334 -10.93 13.50 42.20
CA SER A 334 -11.83 12.35 42.22
C SER A 334 -11.05 11.03 42.43
N SER A 335 -11.19 10.44 43.62
CA SER A 335 -10.53 9.20 44.05
C SER A 335 -10.90 7.99 43.19
N LEU A 336 -12.13 7.94 42.69
CA LEU A 336 -12.65 6.88 41.82
C LEU A 336 -11.93 6.85 40.45
N THR A 337 -11.51 8.01 39.95
CA THR A 337 -10.81 8.13 38.66
C THR A 337 -9.31 7.92 38.77
N LEU A 338 -8.68 8.29 39.89
CA LEU A 338 -7.30 7.91 40.19
C LEU A 338 -7.12 6.39 40.27
N ALA A 339 -8.09 5.68 40.86
CA ALA A 339 -8.13 4.22 40.88
C ALA A 339 -8.30 3.60 39.48
N SER A 340 -9.11 4.23 38.62
CA SER A 340 -9.34 3.80 37.23
C SER A 340 -8.07 3.93 36.37
N PHE A 341 -7.33 5.02 36.54
CA PHE A 341 -6.04 5.26 35.87
C PHE A 341 -4.96 4.28 36.33
N ALA A 342 -4.90 4.00 37.64
CA ALA A 342 -4.00 2.99 38.18
C ALA A 342 -4.31 1.60 37.60
N LEU A 343 -5.58 1.24 37.44
CA LEU A 343 -6.00 -0.03 36.87
C LEU A 343 -5.56 -0.21 35.41
N VAL A 344 -5.70 0.82 34.56
CA VAL A 344 -5.26 0.77 33.16
C VAL A 344 -3.73 0.61 33.05
N ILE A 345 -2.98 1.26 33.93
CA ILE A 345 -1.51 1.14 34.00
C ILE A 345 -1.09 -0.25 34.51
N PHE A 346 -1.83 -0.82 35.47
CA PHE A 346 -1.53 -2.15 36.03
C PHE A 346 -1.92 -3.30 35.10
N VAL A 347 -3.07 -3.21 34.41
CA VAL A 347 -3.50 -4.23 33.44
C VAL A 347 -2.56 -4.26 32.23
N GLY A 348 -2.03 -3.12 31.80
CA GLY A 348 -1.04 -3.05 30.72
C GLY A 348 0.34 -3.63 31.06
N LYS A 349 0.62 -3.99 32.32
CA LYS A 349 1.86 -4.63 32.77
C LYS A 349 1.76 -6.15 32.92
N TRP A 350 0.55 -6.73 32.85
CA TRP A 350 0.37 -8.16 33.11
C TRP A 350 0.61 -9.05 31.88
N ASP A 351 0.71 -8.45 30.69
CA ASP A 351 0.94 -9.16 29.42
C ASP A 351 2.33 -8.88 28.78
N SER A 352 3.31 -8.40 29.57
CA SER A 352 4.70 -8.21 29.11
C SER A 352 5.63 -9.35 29.51
#